data_AF-A0A2W6RUW6-F1
#
_entry.id   AF-A0A2W6RUW6-F1
#
_cell.length_a   1.000
_cell.length_b   1.000
_cell.length_c   1.000
_cell.angle_alpha   90.00
_cell.angle_beta   90.00
_cell.angle_gamma   90.00
#
_symmetry.space_group_name_H-M   'P 1'
#
loop_
_entity.id
_entity.type
_entity.pdbx_description
1 polymer ?
#
loop_
_entity_poly.entity_id
_entity_poly.type
_entity_poly.pdbx_seq_one_letter_code
_entity_poly.pdbx_strand_id
1 'polypeptide(L)'
;MRFLKITQITFTRFVAALAIVISHFNKDVFLYKIPYLSEVFLRANVGVSYFFILSGFIMIVAYHKKEKIGYGDYYRNRFARIYPLYVVGLLLLWFTREEKFLFTDILLYLLGLQSWIPGKAMVLNFPGWSISVEFLFYLLFPFLYNYLYSRNRTCRRGC
;
A
#
# COMPACT_ATOMS: atom_id res chain seq x y z
N MET A 1 -5.33 -18.48 -10.79
CA MET A 1 -4.42 -18.06 -9.68
C MET A 1 -5.12 -18.41 -8.37
N ARG A 2 -4.76 -19.51 -7.70
CA ARG A 2 -5.42 -19.95 -6.47
C ARG A 2 -5.05 -18.96 -5.36
N PHE A 3 -5.98 -18.11 -4.94
CA PHE A 3 -5.80 -17.29 -3.74
C PHE A 3 -5.67 -18.25 -2.56
N LEU A 4 -4.48 -18.36 -1.98
CA LEU A 4 -4.36 -18.85 -0.60
C LEU A 4 -5.15 -17.85 0.26
N LYS A 5 -6.43 -18.13 0.52
CA LYS A 5 -7.21 -17.42 1.53
C LYS A 5 -6.71 -17.87 2.89
N ILE A 6 -5.65 -17.23 3.37
CA ILE A 6 -5.24 -17.37 4.76
C ILE A 6 -6.14 -16.41 5.55
N THR A 7 -7.23 -16.95 6.08
CA THR A 7 -8.25 -16.18 6.83
C THR A 7 -7.61 -15.36 7.95
N GLN A 8 -6.59 -15.94 8.62
CA GLN A 8 -5.82 -15.27 9.67
C GLN A 8 -5.19 -13.95 9.23
N ILE A 9 -4.63 -13.88 8.02
CA ILE A 9 -4.02 -12.65 7.48
C ILE A 9 -5.09 -11.61 7.13
N THR A 10 -6.28 -12.05 6.74
CA THR A 10 -7.38 -11.14 6.42
C THR A 10 -7.91 -10.49 7.69
N PHE A 11 -8.00 -11.26 8.78
CA PHE A 11 -8.41 -10.76 10.08
C PHE A 11 -7.41 -9.74 10.65
N THR A 12 -6.11 -10.04 10.62
CA THR A 12 -5.10 -9.10 11.14
C THR A 12 -5.03 -7.80 10.34
N ARG A 13 -5.27 -7.85 9.02
CA ARG A 13 -5.43 -6.65 8.18
C ARG A 13 -6.63 -5.82 8.58
N PHE A 14 -7.76 -6.45 8.87
CA PHE A 14 -8.95 -5.74 9.32
C PHE A 14 -8.69 -4.99 10.64
N VAL A 15 -8.08 -5.66 11.62
CA VAL A 15 -7.72 -5.03 12.91
C VAL A 15 -6.76 -3.84 12.70
N ALA A 16 -5.73 -4.02 11.87
CA ALA A 16 -4.79 -2.94 11.55
C ALA A 16 -5.46 -1.76 10.82
N ALA A 17 -6.34 -2.04 9.85
CA ALA A 17 -7.08 -1.00 9.14
C ALA A 17 -8.00 -0.21 10.08
N LEU A 18 -8.74 -0.91 10.95
CA LEU A 18 -9.63 -0.29 11.93
C LEU A 18 -8.85 0.62 12.88
N ALA A 19 -7.68 0.18 13.36
CA ALA A 19 -6.83 1.00 14.23
C ALA A 19 -6.36 2.29 13.55
N ILE A 20 -6.00 2.24 12.25
CA ILE A 20 -5.60 3.43 11.47
C ILE A 20 -6.79 4.38 11.28
N VAL A 21 -7.98 3.82 10.98
CA VAL A 21 -9.20 4.61 10.81
C VAL A 21 -9.54 5.35 12.10
N ILE A 22 -9.57 4.65 13.24
CA ILE A 22 -9.82 5.27 14.55
C ILE A 22 -8.80 6.38 14.84
N SER A 23 -7.53 6.16 14.47
CA SER A 23 -6.46 7.15 14.66
C SER A 23 -6.63 8.44 13.85
N HIS A 24 -7.28 8.36 12.68
CA HIS A 24 -7.56 9.51 11.82
C HIS A 24 -8.86 10.23 12.18
N PHE A 25 -9.74 9.63 12.98
CA PHE A 25 -10.91 10.31 13.52
C PHE A 25 -10.52 11.28 14.65
N ASN A 26 -11.32 12.34 14.81
CA ASN A 26 -11.03 13.47 15.70
C ASN A 26 -10.71 13.01 17.14
N LYS A 27 -9.77 13.66 17.83
CA LYS A 27 -9.34 13.32 19.20
C LYS A 27 -10.45 13.41 20.26
N ASP A 28 -11.62 13.90 19.87
CA ASP A 28 -12.82 13.98 20.72
C ASP A 28 -13.52 12.62 20.92
N VAL A 29 -13.13 11.55 20.21
CA VAL A 29 -13.68 10.21 20.48
C VAL A 29 -13.34 9.77 21.90
N PHE A 30 -14.30 9.15 22.59
CA PHE A 30 -14.17 8.64 23.96
C PHE A 30 -12.88 7.82 24.20
N LEU A 31 -12.39 7.12 23.18
CA LEU A 31 -11.17 6.30 23.21
C LEU A 31 -9.90 7.11 23.52
N TYR A 32 -9.84 8.39 23.13
CA TYR A 32 -8.69 9.27 23.42
C TYR A 32 -8.70 9.84 24.83
N LYS A 33 -9.81 9.71 25.57
CA LYS A 33 -9.91 10.11 26.98
C LYS A 33 -9.28 9.10 27.93
N ILE A 34 -8.96 7.90 27.44
CA ILE A 34 -8.27 6.85 28.19
C ILE A 34 -6.75 6.95 27.89
N PRO A 35 -5.89 7.27 28.88
CA PRO A 35 -4.47 7.59 28.63
C PRO A 35 -3.72 6.49 27.88
N TYR A 36 -3.85 5.23 28.31
CA TYR A 36 -3.19 4.09 27.68
C TYR A 36 -3.65 3.83 26.25
N LEU A 37 -4.95 3.98 25.99
CA LEU A 37 -5.51 3.76 24.65
C LEU A 37 -5.11 4.90 23.69
N SER A 38 -5.02 6.13 24.21
CA SER A 38 -4.62 7.30 23.43
C SER A 38 -3.20 7.15 22.85
N GLU A 39 -2.25 6.62 23.62
CA GLU A 39 -0.88 6.40 23.15
C GLU A 39 -0.80 5.35 22.02
N VAL A 40 -1.60 4.28 22.12
CA VAL A 40 -1.65 3.23 21.10
C VAL A 40 -2.17 3.79 19.78
N PHE A 41 -3.24 4.58 19.81
CA PHE A 41 -3.81 5.18 18.60
C PHE A 41 -2.97 6.33 18.04
N LEU A 42 -2.23 7.07 18.87
CA LEU A 42 -1.26 8.08 18.40
C LEU A 42 -0.09 7.44 17.62
N ARG A 43 0.23 6.18 17.92
CA ARG A 43 1.27 5.41 17.20
C ARG A 43 0.71 4.56 16.05
N ALA A 44 -0.55 4.71 15.67
CA ALA A 44 -1.18 3.89 14.63
C ALA A 44 -0.52 4.01 13.24
N ASN A 45 0.36 4.98 13.02
CA ASN A 45 1.27 5.01 11.86
C ASN A 45 2.08 3.71 11.69
N VAL A 46 2.37 2.99 12.78
CA VAL A 46 3.01 1.65 12.74
C VAL A 46 2.15 0.64 11.97
N GLY A 47 0.82 0.81 11.96
CA GLY A 47 -0.09 -0.01 11.17
C GLY A 47 0.20 0.06 9.67
N VAL A 48 0.65 1.21 9.16
CA VAL A 48 1.04 1.36 7.74
C VAL A 48 2.27 0.50 7.44
N SER A 49 3.28 0.51 8.31
CA SER A 49 4.46 -0.36 8.20
C SER A 49 4.09 -1.84 8.20
N TYR A 50 3.10 -2.23 9.02
CA TYR A 50 2.56 -3.60 9.01
C TYR A 50 2.01 -4.00 7.63
N PHE A 51 1.24 -3.12 6.96
CA PHE A 51 0.74 -3.39 5.62
C PHE A 51 1.86 -3.55 4.58
N PHE A 52 2.91 -2.74 4.65
CA PHE A 52 4.05 -2.86 3.74
C PHE A 52 4.80 -4.19 3.91
N ILE A 53 5.14 -4.57 5.14
CA ILE A 53 5.81 -5.85 5.44
C ILE A 53 4.95 -7.01 4.95
N LEU A 54 3.65 -6.96 5.25
CA LEU A 54 2.73 -8.02 4.87
C LEU A 54 2.54 -8.11 3.34
N SER A 55 2.55 -6.98 2.64
CA SER A 55 2.51 -6.97 1.17
C SER A 55 3.71 -7.71 0.59
N GLY A 56 4.92 -7.35 1.02
CA GLY A 56 6.16 -8.03 0.62
C GLY A 56 6.15 -9.53 0.94
N PHE A 57 5.74 -9.90 2.16
CA PHE A 57 5.60 -11.30 2.57
C PHE A 57 4.66 -12.09 1.65
N ILE A 58 3.44 -11.59 1.41
CA ILE A 58 2.47 -12.27 0.55
C ILE A 58 2.98 -12.34 -0.89
N MET A 59 3.71 -11.34 -1.36
CA MET A 59 4.29 -11.35 -2.70
C MET A 59 5.35 -12.43 -2.84
N ILE A 60 6.28 -12.55 -1.88
CA ILE A 60 7.25 -13.65 -1.86
C ILE A 60 6.49 -14.99 -1.84
N VAL A 61 5.54 -15.19 -0.93
CA VAL A 61 4.79 -16.46 -0.83
C VAL A 61 3.98 -16.77 -2.09
N ALA A 62 3.38 -15.77 -2.75
CA ALA A 62 2.61 -16.00 -3.96
C ALA A 62 3.48 -16.36 -5.17
N TYR A 63 4.70 -15.82 -5.23
CA TYR A 63 5.59 -16.00 -6.38
C TYR A 63 6.74 -16.97 -6.10
N HIS A 64 6.96 -17.45 -4.87
CA HIS A 64 8.11 -18.28 -4.52
C HIS A 64 8.24 -19.54 -5.37
N LYS A 65 7.13 -20.08 -5.93
CA LYS A 65 7.18 -21.29 -6.78
C LYS A 65 7.56 -21.00 -8.23
N LYS A 66 7.44 -19.75 -8.69
CA LYS A 66 7.80 -19.38 -10.07
C LYS A 66 9.31 -19.28 -10.24
N GLU A 67 9.80 -19.54 -11.45
CA GLU A 67 11.23 -19.38 -11.78
C GLU A 67 11.60 -17.94 -12.14
N LYS A 68 10.68 -17.27 -12.85
CA LYS A 68 10.74 -15.85 -13.19
C LYS A 68 9.34 -15.26 -13.10
N ILE A 69 9.30 -13.97 -12.78
CA ILE A 69 8.08 -13.16 -12.84
C ILE A 69 8.07 -12.46 -14.19
N GLY A 70 7.05 -12.73 -15.00
CA GLY A 70 6.75 -11.94 -16.19
C GLY A 70 6.26 -10.56 -15.79
N TYR A 71 6.98 -9.51 -16.23
CA TYR A 71 6.73 -8.12 -15.83
C TYR A 71 5.30 -7.66 -16.20
N GLY A 72 4.87 -7.89 -17.44
CA GLY A 72 3.57 -7.42 -17.93
C GLY A 72 2.38 -7.98 -17.14
N ASP A 73 2.29 -9.30 -17.01
CA ASP A 73 1.23 -9.95 -16.23
C ASP A 73 1.24 -9.53 -14.77
N TYR A 74 2.42 -9.36 -14.19
CA TYR A 74 2.56 -8.93 -12.81
C TYR A 74 2.00 -7.51 -12.62
N TYR A 75 2.45 -6.54 -13.44
CA TYR A 75 2.00 -5.15 -13.31
C TYR A 75 0.52 -5.00 -13.61
N ARG A 76 0.00 -5.68 -14.63
CA ARG A 76 -1.44 -5.65 -14.96
C ARG A 76 -2.30 -6.13 -13.80
N ASN A 77 -1.92 -7.26 -13.18
CA ASN A 77 -2.68 -7.82 -12.06
C ASN A 77 -2.66 -6.93 -10.81
N ARG A 78 -1.55 -6.22 -10.55
CA ARG A 78 -1.43 -5.30 -9.41
C ARG A 78 -2.16 -3.99 -9.66
N PHE A 79 -2.01 -3.44 -10.86
CA PHE A 79 -2.69 -2.22 -11.27
C PHE A 79 -4.21 -2.39 -11.23
N ALA A 80 -4.74 -3.46 -11.84
CA ALA A 80 -6.18 -3.75 -11.84
C ALA A 80 -6.77 -3.97 -10.44
N ARG A 81 -5.94 -4.34 -9.46
CA ARG A 81 -6.39 -4.57 -8.09
C ARG A 81 -6.50 -3.29 -7.26
N ILE A 82 -5.61 -2.34 -7.47
CA ILE A 82 -5.42 -1.20 -6.55
C ILE A 82 -5.82 0.12 -7.21
N TYR A 83 -5.46 0.30 -8.48
CA TYR A 83 -5.68 1.56 -9.18
C TYR A 83 -7.17 1.96 -9.29
N PRO A 84 -8.12 1.05 -9.63
CA PRO A 84 -9.53 1.43 -9.71
C PRO A 84 -10.06 2.00 -8.40
N LEU A 85 -9.76 1.34 -7.27
CA LEU A 85 -10.19 1.79 -5.95
C LEU A 85 -9.53 3.11 -5.56
N TYR A 86 -8.24 3.27 -5.88
CA TYR A 86 -7.51 4.50 -5.64
C TYR A 86 -8.11 5.69 -6.40
N VAL A 87 -8.41 5.53 -7.69
CA VAL A 87 -9.05 6.56 -8.51
C VAL A 87 -10.44 6.91 -7.99
N VAL A 88 -11.25 5.93 -7.60
CA VAL A 88 -12.56 6.18 -6.97
C VAL A 88 -12.40 7.01 -5.70
N GLY A 89 -11.41 6.69 -4.85
CA GLY A 89 -11.11 7.48 -3.66
C GLY A 89 -10.73 8.92 -3.97
N LEU A 90 -9.89 9.14 -5.00
CA LEU A 90 -9.52 10.49 -5.44
C LEU A 90 -10.72 11.27 -5.98
N LEU A 91 -11.58 10.63 -6.78
CA LEU A 91 -12.80 11.25 -7.31
C LEU A 91 -13.76 11.65 -6.18
N LEU A 92 -13.96 10.79 -5.19
CA LEU A 92 -14.80 11.10 -4.03
C LEU A 92 -14.25 12.30 -3.23
N LEU A 93 -12.94 12.40 -3.07
CA LEU A 93 -12.31 13.56 -2.41
C LEU A 93 -12.45 14.83 -3.25
N TRP A 94 -12.31 14.70 -4.57
CA TRP A 94 -12.51 15.81 -5.51
C TRP A 94 -13.92 16.38 -5.45
N PHE A 95 -14.95 15.53 -5.37
CA PHE A 95 -16.34 15.98 -5.28
C PHE A 95 -16.73 16.54 -3.91
N THR A 96 -16.04 16.14 -2.84
CA THR A 96 -16.38 16.56 -1.46
C THR A 96 -15.60 17.78 -0.99
N ARG A 97 -14.51 18.15 -1.66
CA ARG A 97 -13.71 19.33 -1.32
C ARG A 97 -13.85 20.42 -2.36
N GLU A 98 -14.18 21.63 -1.92
CA GLU A 98 -14.23 22.83 -2.77
C GLU A 98 -12.86 23.51 -2.95
N GLU A 99 -11.77 22.83 -2.61
CA GLU A 99 -10.42 23.39 -2.71
C GLU A 99 -9.94 23.46 -4.16
N LYS A 100 -9.27 24.56 -4.52
CA LYS A 100 -8.64 24.71 -5.85
C LYS A 100 -7.29 24.00 -5.85
N PHE A 101 -7.25 22.81 -6.46
CA PHE A 101 -6.00 22.07 -6.66
C PHE A 101 -5.29 22.52 -7.94
N LEU A 102 -3.95 22.57 -7.90
CA LEU A 102 -3.15 22.80 -9.11
C LEU A 102 -3.24 21.57 -10.02
N PHE A 103 -3.25 21.79 -11.33
CA PHE A 103 -3.25 20.70 -12.32
C PHE A 103 -2.06 19.73 -12.12
N THR A 104 -0.90 20.28 -11.76
CA THR A 104 0.29 19.49 -11.43
C THR A 104 0.05 18.54 -10.26
N ASP A 105 -0.70 18.96 -9.25
CA ASP A 105 -0.95 18.14 -8.07
C ASP A 105 -1.86 16.97 -8.44
N ILE A 106 -2.91 17.24 -9.21
CA ILE A 106 -3.80 16.19 -9.74
C ILE A 106 -3.00 15.16 -10.54
N LEU A 107 -2.11 15.62 -11.44
CA LEU A 107 -1.25 14.75 -12.24
C LEU A 107 -0.37 13.86 -11.34
N LEU A 108 0.26 14.44 -10.31
CA LEU A 108 1.10 13.71 -9.37
C LEU A 108 0.31 12.63 -8.61
N TYR A 109 -0.90 12.95 -8.16
CA TYR A 109 -1.78 11.99 -7.49
C TYR A 109 -2.24 10.88 -8.44
N LEU A 110 -2.57 11.18 -9.70
CA LEU A 110 -2.97 10.17 -10.70
C LEU A 110 -1.83 9.23 -11.07
N LEU A 111 -0.59 9.73 -11.11
CA LEU A 111 0.61 8.94 -11.34
C LEU A 111 1.10 8.22 -10.07
N GLY A 112 0.57 8.59 -8.90
CA GLY A 112 1.02 8.05 -7.63
C GLY A 112 2.45 8.48 -7.27
N LEU A 113 2.85 9.69 -7.67
CA LEU A 113 4.20 10.25 -7.44
C LEU A 113 4.25 11.32 -6.34
N GLN A 114 3.11 11.66 -5.74
CA GLN A 114 2.98 12.76 -4.78
C GLN A 114 3.87 12.63 -3.54
N SER A 115 4.21 11.40 -3.10
CA SER A 115 5.05 11.19 -1.91
C SER A 115 6.51 11.50 -2.14
N TRP A 116 6.94 11.57 -3.40
CA TRP A 116 8.34 11.78 -3.78
C TRP A 116 8.66 13.27 -3.98
N ILE A 117 7.65 14.14 -3.83
CA ILE A 117 7.81 15.59 -3.98
C ILE A 117 7.51 16.26 -2.62
N PRO A 118 8.47 17.03 -2.07
CA PRO A 118 8.28 17.74 -0.81
C PRO A 118 7.03 18.62 -0.82
N GLY A 119 6.22 18.52 0.24
CA GLY A 119 5.00 19.33 0.39
C GLY A 119 3.79 18.88 -0.43
N LYS A 120 3.90 17.82 -1.24
CA LYS A 120 2.78 17.33 -2.08
C LYS A 120 2.10 16.07 -1.57
N ALA A 121 2.69 15.37 -0.61
CA ALA A 121 2.24 14.06 -0.13
C ALA A 121 0.82 14.06 0.48
N MET A 122 0.41 15.15 1.14
CA MET A 122 -0.82 15.23 1.94
C MET A 122 -1.84 16.26 1.43
N VAL A 123 -1.63 16.82 0.23
CA VAL A 123 -2.44 17.93 -0.31
C VAL A 123 -3.86 17.49 -0.65
N LEU A 124 -4.02 16.44 -1.46
CA LEU A 124 -5.32 15.99 -1.94
C LEU A 124 -5.92 14.89 -1.04
N ASN A 125 -5.06 14.00 -0.54
CA ASN A 125 -5.45 12.86 0.27
C ASN A 125 -4.42 12.63 1.39
N PHE A 126 -4.83 12.83 2.64
CA PHE A 126 -3.96 12.75 3.81
C PHE A 126 -3.26 11.39 3.96
N PRO A 127 -3.95 10.23 4.01
CA PRO A 127 -3.28 8.91 4.00
C PRO A 127 -2.76 8.47 2.61
N GLY A 128 -3.00 9.26 1.56
CA GLY A 128 -2.67 8.90 0.17
C GLY A 128 -1.18 8.72 -0.11
N TRP A 129 -0.31 9.26 0.74
CA TRP A 129 1.14 9.10 0.61
C TRP A 129 1.59 7.63 0.66
N SER A 130 0.91 6.81 1.45
CA SER A 130 1.24 5.39 1.65
C SER A 130 1.03 4.56 0.37
N ILE A 131 0.02 4.91 -0.44
CA ILE A 131 -0.31 4.23 -1.70
C ILE A 131 0.74 4.53 -2.77
N SER A 132 1.23 5.78 -2.83
CA SER A 132 2.34 6.15 -3.72
C SER A 132 3.61 5.34 -3.42
N VAL A 133 3.91 5.14 -2.13
CA VAL A 133 5.02 4.27 -1.71
C VAL A 133 4.75 2.80 -2.09
N GLU A 134 3.51 2.33 -1.94
CA GLU A 134 3.10 0.98 -2.34
C GLU A 134 3.28 0.73 -3.84
N PHE A 135 2.96 1.71 -4.69
CA PHE A 135 3.20 1.62 -6.14
C PHE A 135 4.68 1.47 -6.46
N LEU A 136 5.57 2.19 -5.78
CA LEU A 136 7.01 2.00 -5.95
C LEU A 136 7.43 0.58 -5.55
N PHE A 137 6.96 0.07 -4.41
CA PHE A 137 7.27 -1.30 -3.99
C PHE A 137 6.82 -2.34 -5.03
N TYR A 138 5.62 -2.18 -5.59
CA TYR A 138 5.17 -3.06 -6.65
C TYR A 138 6.00 -2.92 -7.93
N LEU A 139 6.43 -1.71 -8.29
CA LEU A 139 7.28 -1.49 -9.44
C LEU A 139 8.61 -2.23 -9.30
N LEU A 140 9.25 -2.12 -8.13
CA LEU A 140 10.58 -2.69 -7.84
C LEU A 140 10.56 -4.21 -7.64
N PHE A 141 9.47 -4.77 -7.10
CA PHE A 141 9.43 -6.17 -6.72
C PHE A 141 9.82 -7.20 -7.80
N PRO A 142 9.27 -7.19 -9.02
CA PRO A 142 9.64 -8.18 -10.03
C PRO A 142 11.10 -8.06 -10.45
N PHE A 143 11.69 -6.86 -10.43
CA PHE A 143 13.12 -6.67 -10.67
C PHE A 143 13.95 -7.32 -9.57
N LEU A 144 13.65 -7.01 -8.30
CA LEU A 144 14.35 -7.59 -7.15
C LEU A 144 14.21 -9.12 -7.12
N TYR A 145 13.00 -9.63 -7.36
CA TYR A 145 12.74 -11.07 -7.39
C TYR A 145 13.52 -11.78 -8.49
N ASN A 146 13.46 -11.25 -9.73
CA ASN A 146 14.14 -11.87 -10.86
C ASN A 146 15.67 -11.79 -10.71
N TYR A 147 16.21 -10.70 -10.18
CA TYR A 147 17.64 -10.52 -9.95
C TYR A 147 18.17 -11.44 -8.83
N LEU A 148 17.49 -11.49 -7.67
CA LEU A 148 17.97 -12.21 -6.50
C LEU A 148 17.62 -13.70 -6.50
N TYR A 149 16.42 -14.05 -6.98
CA TYR A 149 15.85 -15.39 -6.77
C TYR A 149 15.92 -16.28 -8.02
N SER A 150 15.81 -15.70 -9.22
CA SER A 150 15.93 -16.48 -10.46
C SER A 150 17.35 -16.98 -10.68
N ARG A 151 18.36 -16.13 -10.40
CA ARG A 151 19.78 -16.43 -10.61
C ARG A 151 20.27 -17.62 -9.77
N ASN A 152 19.75 -17.74 -8.54
CA ASN A 152 20.11 -18.82 -7.61
C ASN A 152 19.47 -20.18 -7.94
N ARG A 153 18.35 -20.21 -8.69
CA ARG A 153 17.72 -21.47 -9.10
C ARG A 153 18.35 -22.09 -10.34
N THR A 154 18.78 -21.26 -11.29
CA THR A 154 19.55 -21.73 -12.45
C THR A 154 20.86 -22.38 -12.02
N CYS A 155 21.55 -21.83 -11.00
CA CYS A 155 22.79 -22.41 -10.49
C CYS A 155 22.58 -23.74 -9.74
N ARG A 156 21.41 -23.96 -9.12
CA ARG A 156 21.09 -25.20 -8.38
C ARG A 156 20.62 -26.37 -9.25
N ARG A 157 20.32 -26.16 -10.53
CA ARG A 157 19.88 -27.22 -11.45
C ARG A 157 20.93 -27.60 -12.50
N GLY A 158 22.10 -26.96 -12.48
CA GLY A 158 23.15 -27.12 -13.49
C GLY A 158 24.57 -27.19 -12.94
N CYS A 159 24.73 -27.51 -11.65
CA CYS A 159 26.00 -27.95 -11.06
C CYS A 159 25.84 -29.39 -10.57
#